data_AF-A0A437UWZ6-F1
#
_entry.id   AF-A0A437UWZ6-F1
#
_cell.length_a   1.000
_cell.length_b   1.000
_cell.length_c   1.000
_cell.angle_alpha   90.00
_cell.angle_beta   90.00
_cell.angle_gamma   90.00
#
_symmetry.space_group_name_H-M   'P 1'
#
loop_
_entity.id
_entity.type
_entity.pdbx_description
1 polymer ?
#
loop_
_entity_poly.entity_id
_entity_poly.type
_entity_poly.pdbx_seq_one_letter_code
_entity_poly.pdbx_strand_id
1 'polypeptide(L)'
;MADMDGTDARVRARITYEHFDELDHIGGIVPAETFAAAFREACEGADGLNPLVPSDLLAHGIHRPFGCELAEVLRVQIFLRYAGSPLHAADLLTWTQLEETGWVRDCVEELMAHAGTAPACDTRVVWVEDQRSCHERAAARSTRDQAASKRVVKLAFWLSIAFYVAAFVFELACGDLTSAPLFPIDPVEPVRAGLKIVLGSVSAATLFIGSYYDKSSFSRVHEDHIKMERFFAWAGSQLDACGQCAELLERIAREELIENGNWYSYQLEGAPDPVL
;
A
#
# COMPACT_ATOMS: atom_id res chain seq x y z
N MET A 1 -27.43 -5.28 17.84
CA MET A 1 -26.04 -5.59 18.24
C MET A 1 -25.34 -6.24 17.06
N ALA A 2 -24.88 -5.40 16.14
CA ALA A 2 -23.89 -5.76 15.14
C ALA A 2 -22.91 -4.58 15.21
N ASP A 3 -21.77 -4.84 15.81
CA ASP A 3 -20.67 -3.91 15.96
C ASP A 3 -20.02 -3.79 14.57
N MET A 4 -20.59 -2.93 13.72
CA MET A 4 -19.96 -2.54 12.47
C MET A 4 -18.97 -1.44 12.80
N ASP A 5 -17.78 -1.87 13.17
CA ASP A 5 -16.61 -1.02 13.27
C ASP A 5 -16.23 -0.53 11.85
N GLY A 6 -16.92 0.51 11.38
CA GLY A 6 -16.72 1.17 10.08
C GLY A 6 -15.35 1.86 9.94
N THR A 7 -14.50 1.70 10.95
CA THR A 7 -13.14 2.20 11.04
C THR A 7 -12.10 1.19 10.55
N ASP A 8 -12.46 -0.09 10.43
CA ASP A 8 -11.51 -1.19 10.15
C ASP A 8 -11.24 -1.44 8.65
N ALA A 9 -12.11 -0.94 7.76
CA ALA A 9 -11.94 -1.12 6.31
C ALA A 9 -11.09 -0.03 5.63
N ARG A 10 -10.90 1.14 6.27
CA ARG A 10 -10.17 2.28 5.68
C ARG A 10 -8.64 2.23 5.87
N VAL A 11 -8.12 1.18 6.51
CA VAL A 11 -6.70 1.14 6.95
C VAL A 11 -5.94 -0.11 6.46
N ARG A 12 -6.55 -1.01 5.69
CA ARG A 12 -5.91 -2.29 5.29
C ARG A 12 -5.22 -2.30 3.92
N ALA A 13 -4.97 -1.13 3.34
CA ALA A 13 -3.89 -0.94 2.37
C ALA A 13 -2.65 -0.31 3.04
N ARG A 14 -2.54 -0.40 4.38
CA ARG A 14 -1.23 -0.35 5.02
C ARG A 14 -0.41 -1.48 4.41
N ILE A 15 0.60 -1.14 3.62
CA ILE A 15 1.88 -1.86 3.74
C ILE A 15 2.09 -1.90 5.26
N THR A 16 1.92 -3.07 5.86
CA THR A 16 2.06 -3.22 7.30
C THR A 16 3.51 -2.88 7.61
N TYR A 17 3.73 -1.61 7.96
CA TYR A 17 4.89 -1.06 8.66
C TYR A 17 5.11 -1.74 10.03
N GLU A 18 4.33 -2.77 10.36
CA GLU A 18 4.50 -3.68 11.50
C GLU A 18 5.79 -4.50 11.43
N HIS A 19 6.65 -4.33 10.41
CA HIS A 19 7.96 -4.97 10.31
C HIS A 19 9.12 -3.94 10.31
N PHE A 20 8.87 -2.70 10.75
CA PHE A 20 9.95 -1.73 11.04
C PHE A 20 10.82 -2.10 12.25
N ASP A 21 10.88 -3.38 12.66
CA ASP A 21 11.97 -3.91 13.48
C ASP A 21 13.35 -3.65 12.82
N GLU A 22 13.37 -3.41 11.50
CA GLU A 22 14.56 -3.00 10.74
C GLU A 22 15.02 -1.56 11.07
N LEU A 23 14.13 -0.62 11.43
CA LEU A 23 14.52 0.72 11.90
C LEU A 23 15.20 0.66 13.27
N ASP A 24 14.80 -0.28 14.13
CA ASP A 24 15.50 -0.54 15.39
C ASP A 24 16.93 -1.04 15.13
N HIS A 25 17.19 -1.70 14.00
CA HIS A 25 18.55 -2.04 13.56
C HIS A 25 19.32 -0.84 13.01
N ILE A 26 18.64 0.14 12.37
CA ILE A 26 19.26 1.42 11.96
C ILE A 26 19.82 2.18 13.17
N GLY A 27 19.13 2.15 14.31
CA GLY A 27 19.62 2.74 15.56
C GLY A 27 20.93 2.14 16.09
N GLY A 28 21.29 0.92 15.65
CA GLY A 28 22.59 0.30 15.93
C GLY A 28 23.70 0.69 14.94
N ILE A 29 23.36 1.27 13.79
CA ILE A 29 24.26 1.60 12.68
C ILE A 29 24.58 3.10 12.67
N VAL A 30 23.57 3.93 12.92
CA VAL A 30 23.68 5.37 13.04
C VAL A 30 23.16 5.75 14.43
N PRO A 31 23.93 6.47 15.26
CA PRO A 31 23.44 6.94 16.54
C PRO A 31 22.11 7.69 16.34
N ALA A 32 21.07 7.26 17.06
CA ALA A 32 19.72 7.81 16.92
C ALA A 32 19.68 9.34 17.02
N GLU A 33 20.57 9.93 17.83
CA GLU A 33 20.71 11.38 17.98
C GLU A 33 21.23 12.08 16.71
N THR A 34 22.20 11.47 16.01
CA THR A 34 22.75 12.00 14.76
C THR A 34 21.73 11.93 13.64
N PHE A 35 21.01 10.80 13.55
CA PHE A 35 19.94 10.64 12.58
C PHE A 35 18.77 11.59 12.84
N ALA A 36 18.35 11.75 14.09
CA ALA A 36 17.33 12.71 14.47
C ALA A 36 17.77 14.17 14.26
N ALA A 37 19.05 14.50 14.43
CA ALA A 37 19.55 15.85 14.18
C ALA A 37 19.52 16.19 12.68
N ALA A 38 20.06 15.33 11.82
CA ALA A 38 20.05 15.54 10.37
C ALA A 38 18.63 15.59 9.80
N PHE A 39 17.74 14.71 10.28
CA PHE A 39 16.32 14.74 9.89
C PHE A 39 15.64 16.06 10.28
N ARG A 40 15.92 16.59 11.48
CA ARG A 40 15.35 17.86 11.95
C ARG A 40 15.87 19.07 11.19
N GLU A 41 17.13 19.04 10.78
CA GLU A 41 17.71 20.09 9.95
C GLU A 41 17.10 20.11 8.54
N ALA A 42 16.84 18.92 7.98
CA ALA A 42 16.27 18.79 6.64
C ALA A 42 14.75 19.02 6.58
N CYS A 43 14.02 18.73 7.67
CA CYS A 43 12.56 18.84 7.72
C CYS A 43 12.14 20.03 8.60
N GLU A 44 11.82 21.17 7.98
CA GLU A 44 11.26 22.33 8.69
C GLU A 44 10.02 21.93 9.51
N GLY A 45 10.05 22.22 10.83
CA GLY A 45 8.95 21.89 11.75
C GLY A 45 9.03 20.49 12.37
N ALA A 46 10.13 19.75 12.18
CA ALA A 46 10.35 18.45 12.82
C ALA A 46 10.93 18.54 14.26
N ASP A 47 10.90 19.71 14.89
CA ASP A 47 11.42 19.91 16.25
C ASP A 47 10.74 18.95 17.25
N GLY A 48 11.54 18.07 17.86
CA GLY A 48 11.06 17.07 18.80
C GLY A 48 10.61 15.73 18.19
N LEU A 49 10.65 15.58 16.86
CA LEU A 49 10.39 14.30 16.21
C LEU A 49 11.57 13.35 16.31
N ASN A 50 11.28 12.09 16.61
CA ASN A 50 12.21 10.99 16.41
C ASN A 50 11.87 10.28 15.08
N PRO A 51 12.67 10.46 14.02
CA PRO A 51 12.42 9.81 12.73
C PRO A 51 12.59 8.29 12.75
N LEU A 52 13.14 7.72 13.83
CA LEU A 52 13.19 6.26 14.05
C LEU A 52 11.93 5.74 14.73
N VAL A 53 11.01 6.63 15.13
CA VAL A 53 9.75 6.27 15.80
C VAL A 53 8.62 6.52 14.80
N PRO A 54 8.10 5.48 14.13
CA PRO A 54 7.04 5.64 13.14
C PRO A 54 5.81 6.38 13.67
N SER A 55 5.49 6.24 14.97
CA SER A 55 4.37 6.96 15.60
C SER A 55 4.56 8.47 15.67
N ASP A 56 5.80 8.96 15.78
CA ASP A 56 6.10 10.40 15.82
C ASP A 56 5.95 11.00 14.42
N LEU A 57 6.44 10.30 13.40
CA LEU A 57 6.22 10.64 11.99
C LEU A 57 4.73 10.65 11.62
N LEU A 58 3.95 9.70 12.18
CA LEU A 58 2.50 9.61 12.01
C LEU A 58 1.76 10.78 12.70
N ALA A 59 2.21 11.21 13.87
CA ALA A 59 1.55 12.26 14.66
C ALA A 59 1.67 13.66 14.05
N HIS A 60 2.72 13.93 13.29
CA HIS A 60 3.01 15.27 12.73
C HIS A 60 2.58 15.45 11.27
N GLY A 61 1.91 14.46 10.66
CA GLY A 61 1.44 14.61 9.29
C GLY A 61 2.54 14.70 8.23
N ILE A 62 3.81 14.44 8.61
CA ILE A 62 4.97 14.23 7.70
C ILE A 62 4.81 12.92 6.89
N HIS A 63 3.63 12.32 6.95
CA HIS A 63 3.36 10.99 6.43
C HIS A 63 2.88 10.91 4.99
N ARG A 64 2.65 12.01 4.28
CA ARG A 64 1.91 11.86 3.01
C ARG A 64 2.76 11.37 1.84
N PRO A 65 4.05 11.77 1.72
CA PRO A 65 5.05 11.09 0.83
C PRO A 65 6.41 10.75 1.43
N PHE A 66 6.95 11.67 2.23
CA PHE A 66 8.39 11.97 2.18
C PHE A 66 9.22 11.14 3.16
N GLY A 67 8.65 10.79 4.32
CA GLY A 67 9.33 9.93 5.30
C GLY A 67 9.50 8.48 4.83
N CYS A 68 8.59 7.99 3.98
CA CYS A 68 8.66 6.63 3.46
C CYS A 68 9.80 6.48 2.45
N GLU A 69 9.96 7.45 1.55
CA GLU A 69 11.01 7.42 0.54
C GLU A 69 12.41 7.54 1.16
N LEU A 70 12.60 8.43 2.14
CA LEU A 70 13.86 8.51 2.89
C LEU A 70 14.18 7.18 3.60
N ALA A 71 13.22 6.59 4.30
CA ALA A 71 13.42 5.34 5.02
C ALA A 71 13.84 4.19 4.08
N GLU A 72 13.19 4.09 2.92
CA GLU A 72 13.52 3.08 1.91
C GLU A 72 14.90 3.31 1.28
N VAL A 73 15.24 4.56 0.92
CA VAL A 73 16.58 4.88 0.39
C VAL A 73 17.67 4.57 1.41
N LEU A 74 17.44 4.87 2.69
CA LEU A 74 18.38 4.55 3.76
C LEU A 74 18.51 3.05 3.98
N ARG A 75 17.40 2.30 3.95
CA ARG A 75 17.43 0.84 4.05
C ARG A 75 18.28 0.23 2.93
N VAL A 76 18.08 0.67 1.68
CA VAL A 76 18.91 0.24 0.54
C VAL A 76 20.37 0.66 0.71
N GLN A 77 20.64 1.89 1.17
CA GLN A 77 21.99 2.37 1.42
C GLN A 77 22.73 1.52 2.47
N ILE A 78 22.02 1.10 3.52
CA ILE A 78 22.56 0.22 4.55
C ILE A 78 22.93 -1.14 3.97
N PHE A 79 22.06 -1.75 3.16
CA PHE A 79 22.38 -3.02 2.52
C PHE A 79 23.56 -2.91 1.56
N LEU A 80 23.63 -1.86 0.74
CA LEU A 80 24.77 -1.60 -0.14
C LEU A 80 26.08 -1.48 0.66
N ARG A 81 26.03 -0.73 1.77
CA ARG A 81 27.17 -0.53 2.66
C ARG A 81 27.63 -1.84 3.30
N TYR A 82 26.71 -2.64 3.85
CA TYR A 82 27.04 -3.94 4.43
C TYR A 82 27.48 -4.96 3.38
N ALA A 83 27.03 -4.83 2.13
CA ALA A 83 27.56 -5.62 1.03
C ALA A 83 28.98 -5.20 0.60
N GLY A 84 29.55 -4.14 1.19
CA GLY A 84 30.85 -3.59 0.84
C GLY A 84 30.84 -2.77 -0.45
N SER A 85 29.66 -2.33 -0.91
CA SER A 85 29.51 -1.53 -2.13
C SER A 85 29.80 -0.05 -1.85
N PRO A 86 30.55 0.65 -2.72
CA PRO A 86 30.74 2.10 -2.63
C PRO A 86 29.58 2.90 -3.23
N LEU A 87 28.52 2.24 -3.70
CA LEU A 87 27.38 2.89 -4.34
C LEU A 87 26.58 3.73 -3.35
N HIS A 88 26.06 4.84 -3.86
CA HIS A 88 25.14 5.71 -3.15
C HIS A 88 23.70 5.45 -3.62
N ALA A 89 22.82 4.99 -2.73
CA ALA A 89 21.45 4.62 -3.07
C ALA A 89 20.67 5.79 -3.70
N ALA A 90 20.90 7.01 -3.20
CA ALA A 90 20.27 8.22 -3.73
C ALA A 90 20.62 8.50 -5.21
N ASP A 91 21.82 8.12 -5.66
CA ASP A 91 22.22 8.27 -7.08
C ASP A 91 21.54 7.25 -8.00
N LEU A 92 20.87 6.23 -7.43
CA LEU A 92 20.14 5.19 -8.16
C LEU A 92 18.66 5.52 -8.34
N LEU A 93 18.17 6.58 -7.71
CA LEU A 93 16.81 7.09 -7.89
C LEU A 93 16.57 7.48 -9.35
N THR A 94 15.33 7.32 -9.80
CA THR A 94 14.94 7.79 -11.13
C THR A 94 14.99 9.32 -11.20
N TRP A 95 15.07 9.88 -12.42
CA TRP A 95 15.05 11.33 -12.60
C TRP A 95 13.83 11.99 -11.95
N THR A 96 12.65 11.38 -12.08
CA THR A 96 11.41 11.89 -11.46
C THR A 96 11.50 11.87 -9.94
N GLN A 97 11.98 10.78 -9.34
CA GLN A 97 12.20 10.72 -7.89
C GLN A 97 13.22 11.77 -7.43
N LEU A 98 14.31 11.98 -8.16
CA LEU A 98 15.30 13.01 -7.82
C LEU A 98 14.73 14.43 -7.86
N GLU A 99 13.87 14.76 -8.83
CA GLU A 99 13.17 16.05 -8.89
C GLU A 99 12.24 16.25 -7.68
N GLU A 100 11.54 15.20 -7.26
CA GLU A 100 10.57 15.24 -6.17
C GLU A 100 11.22 15.14 -4.77
N THR A 101 12.37 14.47 -4.67
CA THR A 101 13.03 14.13 -3.40
C THR A 101 14.53 14.45 -3.39
N GLY A 102 14.94 15.54 -4.04
CA GLY A 102 16.35 15.97 -4.05
C GLY A 102 16.97 16.09 -2.65
N TRP A 103 16.18 16.48 -1.64
CA TRP A 103 16.59 16.56 -0.24
C TRP A 103 16.93 15.19 0.40
N VAL A 104 16.38 14.08 -0.10
CA VAL A 104 16.69 12.72 0.38
C VAL A 104 18.15 12.39 0.10
N ARG A 105 18.67 12.84 -1.05
CA ARG A 105 20.08 12.70 -1.38
C ARG A 105 20.96 13.38 -0.34
N ASP A 106 20.69 14.66 -0.05
CA ASP A 106 21.47 15.45 0.91
C ASP A 106 21.44 14.80 2.30
N CYS A 107 20.28 14.29 2.72
CA CYS A 107 20.14 13.57 3.99
C CYS A 107 20.99 12.29 4.03
N VAL A 108 20.91 11.46 2.98
CA VAL A 108 21.65 10.19 2.93
C VAL A 108 23.16 10.47 2.87
N GLU A 109 23.59 11.45 2.09
CA GLU A 109 25.00 11.88 2.00
C GLU A 109 25.53 12.32 3.38
N GLU A 110 24.80 13.20 4.07
CA GLU A 110 25.17 13.70 5.40
C GLU A 110 25.22 12.57 6.43
N LEU A 111 24.24 11.66 6.42
CA LEU A 111 24.21 10.51 7.32
C LEU A 111 25.36 9.54 7.06
N MET A 112 25.68 9.29 5.79
CA MET A 112 26.75 8.36 5.43
C MET A 112 28.14 8.93 5.71
N ALA A 113 28.31 10.25 5.66
CA ALA A 113 29.54 10.92 6.10
C ALA A 113 29.87 10.63 7.58
N HIS A 114 28.85 10.45 8.42
CA HIS A 114 28.97 10.22 9.85
C HIS A 114 28.95 8.74 10.26
N ALA A 115 28.48 7.85 9.39
CA ALA A 115 28.23 6.44 9.74
C ALA A 115 29.52 5.60 9.96
N GLY A 116 30.72 6.14 9.76
CA GLY A 116 31.98 5.41 9.93
C GLY A 116 32.22 4.34 8.85
N THR A 117 33.01 3.30 9.14
CA THR A 117 33.19 2.13 8.25
C THR A 117 32.43 0.91 8.78
N ALA A 118 31.86 0.10 7.89
CA ALA A 118 31.22 -1.17 8.23
C ALA A 118 32.01 -2.34 7.61
N PRO A 119 32.15 -3.48 8.31
CA PRO A 119 32.71 -4.67 7.70
C PRO A 119 31.76 -5.21 6.63
N ALA A 120 32.32 -5.56 5.47
CA ALA A 120 31.55 -6.22 4.42
C ALA A 120 31.08 -7.61 4.90
N CYS A 121 29.80 -7.89 4.72
CA CYS A 121 29.17 -9.16 5.02
C CYS A 121 28.26 -9.61 3.86
N ASP A 122 27.83 -10.87 3.92
CA ASP A 122 26.84 -11.40 2.98
C ASP A 122 25.45 -10.89 3.37
N THR A 123 24.84 -10.09 2.49
CA THR A 123 23.51 -9.49 2.68
C THR A 123 22.41 -10.31 1.99
N ARG A 124 22.72 -11.43 1.33
CA ARG A 124 21.74 -12.23 0.57
C ARG A 124 20.50 -12.60 1.38
N VAL A 125 20.70 -13.13 2.60
CA VAL A 125 19.60 -13.60 3.45
C VAL A 125 18.71 -12.42 3.86
N VAL A 126 19.33 -11.41 4.47
CA VAL A 126 18.60 -10.27 5.07
C VAL A 126 18.03 -9.28 4.05
N TRP A 127 18.63 -9.21 2.85
CA TRP A 127 18.16 -8.29 1.81
C TRP A 127 17.33 -9.05 0.77
N VAL A 128 17.91 -10.03 0.09
CA VAL A 128 17.28 -10.63 -1.09
C VAL A 128 16.23 -11.68 -0.71
N GLU A 129 16.54 -12.58 0.22
CA GLU A 129 15.61 -13.66 0.60
C GLU A 129 14.44 -13.14 1.42
N ASP A 130 14.69 -12.24 2.37
CA ASP A 130 13.65 -11.62 3.18
C ASP A 130 12.71 -10.75 2.33
N GLN A 131 13.24 -9.95 1.39
CA GLN A 131 12.40 -9.20 0.46
C GLN A 131 11.59 -10.13 -0.44
N ARG A 132 12.20 -11.19 -1.00
CA ARG A 132 11.45 -12.21 -1.76
C ARG A 132 10.29 -12.78 -0.94
N SER A 133 10.55 -13.19 0.30
CA SER A 133 9.53 -13.75 1.19
C SER A 133 8.45 -12.73 1.52
N CYS A 134 8.80 -11.45 1.69
CA CYS A 134 7.85 -10.36 1.86
C CYS A 134 6.91 -10.25 0.66
N HIS A 135 7.46 -10.18 -0.55
CA HIS A 135 6.68 -10.09 -1.79
C HIS A 135 5.83 -11.33 -2.05
N GLU A 136 6.34 -12.53 -1.79
CA GLU A 136 5.57 -13.79 -1.89
C GLU A 136 4.37 -13.77 -0.94
N ARG A 137 4.58 -13.41 0.33
CA ARG A 137 3.49 -13.29 1.33
C ARG A 137 2.49 -12.21 0.92
N ALA A 138 2.95 -11.08 0.40
CA ALA A 138 2.10 -9.99 -0.06
C ALA A 138 1.28 -10.36 -1.31
N ALA A 139 1.89 -11.05 -2.28
CA ALA A 139 1.22 -11.61 -3.45
C ALA A 139 0.12 -12.61 -3.03
N ALA A 140 0.43 -13.52 -2.09
CA ALA A 140 -0.54 -14.47 -1.58
C ALA A 140 -1.72 -13.81 -0.84
N ARG A 141 -1.46 -12.73 -0.08
CA ARG A 141 -2.53 -11.93 0.56
C ARG A 141 -3.40 -11.23 -0.46
N SER A 142 -2.80 -10.51 -1.41
CA SER A 142 -3.53 -9.78 -2.45
C SER A 142 -4.40 -10.70 -3.32
N THR A 143 -3.97 -11.94 -3.62
CA THR A 143 -4.85 -12.92 -4.28
C THR A 143 -6.09 -13.26 -3.46
N ARG A 144 -5.94 -13.45 -2.14
CA ARG A 144 -7.08 -13.75 -1.25
C ARG A 144 -8.03 -12.56 -1.18
N ASP A 145 -7.50 -11.36 -1.07
CA ASP A 145 -8.29 -10.13 -0.98
C ASP A 145 -9.02 -9.84 -2.30
N GLN A 146 -8.36 -10.04 -3.44
CA GLN A 146 -8.99 -9.94 -4.75
C GLN A 146 -10.11 -10.98 -4.92
N ALA A 147 -9.90 -12.22 -4.47
CA ALA A 147 -10.92 -13.26 -4.51
C ALA A 147 -12.11 -12.94 -3.59
N ALA A 148 -11.86 -12.40 -2.39
CA ALA A 148 -12.90 -11.97 -1.47
C ALA A 148 -13.70 -10.80 -2.04
N SER A 149 -13.02 -9.77 -2.56
CA SER A 149 -13.64 -8.63 -3.24
C SER A 149 -14.53 -9.06 -4.42
N LYS A 150 -14.02 -9.92 -5.31
CA LYS A 150 -14.81 -10.47 -6.43
C LYS A 150 -16.07 -11.20 -5.96
N ARG A 151 -16.03 -11.89 -4.81
CA ARG A 151 -17.23 -12.53 -4.22
C ARG A 151 -18.22 -11.49 -3.71
N VAL A 152 -17.75 -10.45 -3.01
CA VAL A 152 -18.59 -9.37 -2.49
C VAL A 152 -19.30 -8.63 -3.63
N VAL A 153 -18.57 -8.25 -4.68
CA VAL A 153 -19.15 -7.58 -5.86
C VAL A 153 -20.18 -8.47 -6.54
N LYS A 154 -19.88 -9.76 -6.75
CA LYS A 154 -20.84 -10.72 -7.33
C LYS A 154 -22.09 -10.89 -6.47
N LEU A 155 -21.93 -10.96 -5.15
CA LEU A 155 -23.05 -11.09 -4.22
C LEU A 155 -23.93 -9.84 -4.26
N ALA A 156 -23.35 -8.64 -4.22
CA ALA A 156 -24.06 -7.38 -4.32
C ALA A 156 -24.84 -7.27 -5.65
N PHE A 157 -24.23 -7.70 -6.75
CA PHE A 157 -24.87 -7.76 -8.06
C PHE A 157 -26.08 -8.72 -8.08
N TRP A 158 -25.92 -9.95 -7.57
CA TRP A 158 -27.02 -10.92 -7.51
C TRP A 158 -28.15 -10.47 -6.57
N LEU A 159 -27.81 -9.87 -5.43
CA LEU A 159 -28.80 -9.28 -4.52
C LEU A 159 -29.58 -8.16 -5.23
N SER A 160 -28.90 -7.30 -5.98
CA SER A 160 -29.55 -6.23 -6.75
C SER A 160 -30.55 -6.79 -7.77
N ILE A 161 -30.18 -7.84 -8.52
CA ILE A 161 -31.09 -8.52 -9.46
C ILE A 161 -32.28 -9.13 -8.71
N ALA A 162 -32.03 -9.83 -7.60
CA ALA A 162 -33.09 -10.48 -6.83
C ALA A 162 -34.09 -9.45 -6.27
N PHE A 163 -33.61 -8.32 -5.74
CA PHE A 163 -34.47 -7.22 -5.31
C PHE A 163 -35.27 -6.63 -6.45
N TYR A 164 -34.67 -6.48 -7.64
CA TYR A 164 -35.38 -5.98 -8.83
C TYR A 164 -36.51 -6.93 -9.27
N VAL A 165 -36.24 -8.23 -9.33
CA VAL A 165 -37.25 -9.24 -9.66
C VAL A 165 -38.36 -9.27 -8.61
N ALA A 166 -38.01 -9.24 -7.32
CA ALA A 166 -38.99 -9.19 -6.24
C ALA A 166 -39.88 -7.94 -6.32
N ALA A 167 -39.28 -6.78 -6.62
CA ALA A 167 -40.02 -5.54 -6.80
C ALA A 167 -40.98 -5.60 -8.00
N PHE A 168 -40.53 -6.20 -9.10
CA PHE A 168 -41.35 -6.40 -10.30
C PHE A 168 -42.53 -7.34 -10.03
N VAL A 169 -42.29 -8.47 -9.36
CA VAL A 169 -43.36 -9.41 -8.95
C VAL A 169 -44.35 -8.74 -8.00
N PHE A 170 -43.86 -7.94 -7.05
CA PHE A 170 -44.71 -7.17 -6.14
C PHE A 170 -45.65 -6.22 -6.90
N GLU A 171 -45.12 -5.44 -7.84
CA GLU A 171 -45.95 -4.52 -8.63
C GLU A 171 -46.95 -5.26 -9.54
N LEU A 172 -46.59 -6.44 -10.07
CA LEU A 172 -47.53 -7.28 -10.83
C LEU A 172 -48.66 -7.84 -9.96
N ALA A 173 -48.34 -8.30 -8.75
CA ALA A 173 -49.28 -9.02 -7.89
C ALA A 173 -50.15 -8.09 -7.03
N CYS A 174 -49.59 -6.97 -6.57
CA CYS A 174 -50.21 -6.09 -5.58
C CYS A 174 -50.33 -4.62 -6.05
N GLY A 175 -49.63 -4.26 -7.13
CA GLY A 175 -49.56 -2.89 -7.63
C GLY A 175 -50.50 -2.63 -8.82
N ASP A 176 -50.31 -1.46 -9.44
CA ASP A 176 -51.19 -0.94 -10.51
C ASP A 176 -50.79 -1.44 -11.91
N LEU A 177 -49.79 -2.32 -12.00
CA LEU A 177 -49.32 -2.88 -13.27
C LEU A 177 -50.33 -3.87 -13.88
N THR A 178 -51.29 -4.35 -13.08
CA THR A 178 -52.42 -5.14 -13.55
C THR A 178 -53.73 -4.46 -13.17
N SER A 179 -54.73 -4.54 -14.05
CA SER A 179 -56.06 -3.96 -13.82
C SER A 179 -56.87 -4.68 -12.75
N ALA A 180 -56.39 -5.83 -12.27
CA ALA A 180 -56.96 -6.60 -11.17
C ALA A 180 -55.82 -7.25 -10.36
N PRO A 181 -55.35 -6.62 -9.27
CA PRO A 181 -54.27 -7.17 -8.47
C PRO A 181 -54.70 -8.50 -7.84
N LEU A 182 -53.77 -9.45 -7.79
CA LEU A 182 -53.96 -10.76 -7.16
C LEU A 182 -54.17 -10.63 -5.65
N PHE A 183 -53.50 -9.67 -5.03
CA PHE A 183 -53.62 -9.39 -3.59
C PHE A 183 -53.89 -7.89 -3.37
N PRO A 184 -55.11 -7.51 -2.99
CA PRO A 184 -55.41 -6.12 -2.65
C PRO A 184 -54.81 -5.80 -1.28
N ILE A 185 -53.71 -5.04 -1.28
CA ILE A 185 -53.09 -4.49 -0.08
C ILE A 185 -53.48 -3.02 0.03
N ASP A 186 -54.04 -2.60 1.16
CA ASP A 186 -54.41 -1.21 1.43
C ASP A 186 -53.87 -0.80 2.82
N PRO A 187 -52.99 0.22 2.94
CA PRO A 187 -52.43 1.06 1.87
C PRO A 187 -51.18 0.45 1.21
N VAL A 188 -51.10 0.49 -0.13
CA VAL A 188 -49.98 -0.07 -0.92
C VAL A 188 -48.79 0.89 -1.04
N GLU A 189 -49.07 2.18 -0.96
CA GLU A 189 -48.15 3.30 -1.14
C GLU A 189 -46.93 3.28 -0.22
N PRO A 190 -47.06 3.07 1.11
CA PRO A 190 -45.89 3.02 1.99
C PRO A 190 -44.99 1.82 1.69
N VAL A 191 -45.58 0.68 1.32
CA VAL A 191 -44.83 -0.53 0.94
C VAL A 191 -44.05 -0.29 -0.36
N ARG A 192 -44.71 0.31 -1.37
CA ARG A 192 -44.09 0.72 -2.63
C ARG A 192 -42.95 1.72 -2.41
N ALA A 193 -43.15 2.72 -1.55
CA ALA A 193 -42.13 3.70 -1.23
C ALA A 193 -40.92 3.06 -0.54
N GLY A 194 -41.15 2.19 0.45
CA GLY A 194 -40.07 1.45 1.12
C GLY A 194 -39.27 0.58 0.17
N LEU A 195 -39.94 -0.13 -0.74
CA LEU A 195 -39.31 -0.96 -1.77
C LEU A 195 -38.42 -0.14 -2.71
N LYS A 196 -38.88 1.03 -3.17
CA LYS A 196 -38.10 1.95 -4.01
C LYS A 196 -36.86 2.48 -3.29
N ILE A 197 -36.99 2.83 -2.01
CA ILE A 197 -35.85 3.28 -1.19
C ILE A 197 -34.82 2.17 -1.07
N VAL A 198 -35.23 0.95 -0.70
CA VAL A 198 -34.32 -0.20 -0.59
C VAL A 198 -33.62 -0.48 -1.92
N LEU A 199 -34.36 -0.47 -3.04
CA LEU A 199 -33.80 -0.70 -4.36
C LEU A 199 -32.77 0.36 -4.76
N GLY A 200 -33.08 1.63 -4.48
CA GLY A 200 -32.18 2.76 -4.70
C GLY A 200 -30.91 2.66 -3.84
N SER A 201 -31.04 2.34 -2.55
CA SER A 201 -29.91 2.13 -1.64
C SER A 201 -29.01 0.97 -2.05
N VAL A 202 -29.59 -0.17 -2.44
CA VAL A 202 -28.82 -1.35 -2.90
C VAL A 202 -28.08 -1.04 -4.20
N SER A 203 -28.71 -0.32 -5.12
CA SER A 203 -28.09 0.10 -6.38
C SER A 203 -26.92 1.06 -6.14
N ALA A 204 -27.12 2.07 -5.27
CA ALA A 204 -26.08 3.01 -4.88
C ALA A 204 -24.92 2.31 -4.15
N ALA A 205 -25.22 1.41 -3.22
CA ALA A 205 -24.22 0.62 -2.52
C ALA A 205 -23.42 -0.27 -3.48
N THR A 206 -24.08 -0.91 -4.45
CA THR A 206 -23.41 -1.76 -5.45
C THR A 206 -22.49 -0.95 -6.35
N LEU A 207 -22.91 0.24 -6.80
CA LEU A 207 -22.08 1.15 -7.57
C LEU A 207 -20.90 1.68 -6.75
N PHE A 208 -21.13 2.03 -5.48
CA PHE A 208 -20.07 2.48 -4.58
C PHE A 208 -19.04 1.39 -4.34
N ILE A 209 -19.48 0.16 -4.03
CA ILE A 209 -18.61 -1.00 -3.85
C ILE A 209 -17.84 -1.31 -5.13
N GLY A 210 -18.53 -1.29 -6.29
CA GLY A 210 -17.91 -1.50 -7.59
C GLY A 210 -16.84 -0.46 -7.88
N SER A 211 -17.15 0.83 -7.72
CA SER A 211 -16.19 1.93 -7.94
C SER A 211 -15.02 1.89 -6.95
N TYR A 212 -15.27 1.57 -5.68
CA TYR A 212 -14.23 1.42 -4.67
C TYR A 212 -13.24 0.31 -5.06
N TYR A 213 -13.74 -0.86 -5.44
CA TYR A 213 -12.89 -1.99 -5.81
C TYR A 213 -12.22 -1.84 -7.17
N ASP A 214 -12.82 -1.09 -8.10
CA ASP A 214 -12.21 -0.77 -9.40
C ASP A 214 -11.06 0.24 -9.25
N LYS A 215 -11.23 1.22 -8.36
CA LYS A 215 -10.17 2.18 -7.99
C LYS A 215 -9.07 1.57 -7.13
N SER A 216 -9.39 0.52 -6.39
CA SER A 216 -8.39 -0.18 -5.60
C SER A 216 -7.44 -0.88 -6.55
N SER A 217 -6.20 -0.39 -6.66
CA SER A 217 -5.13 -0.87 -7.53
C SER A 217 -4.66 -2.30 -7.22
N PHE A 218 -5.49 -3.13 -6.57
CA PHE A 218 -5.20 -4.50 -6.15
C PHE A 218 -4.64 -5.38 -7.27
N SER A 219 -5.14 -5.24 -8.51
CA SER A 219 -4.60 -6.04 -9.63
C SER A 219 -3.17 -5.63 -9.97
N ARG A 220 -2.89 -4.32 -9.99
CA ARG A 220 -1.58 -3.77 -10.31
C ARG A 220 -0.58 -4.08 -9.19
N VAL A 221 -0.96 -3.80 -7.94
CA VAL A 221 -0.19 -4.13 -6.73
C VAL A 221 0.14 -5.63 -6.67
N HIS A 222 -0.83 -6.49 -6.99
CA HIS A 222 -0.60 -7.94 -7.03
C HIS A 222 0.41 -8.35 -8.11
N GLU A 223 0.27 -7.82 -9.33
CA GLU A 223 1.20 -8.09 -10.42
C GLU A 223 2.61 -7.63 -10.09
N ASP A 224 2.74 -6.50 -9.42
CA ASP A 224 4.01 -5.90 -9.04
C ASP A 224 4.70 -6.71 -7.93
N HIS A 225 3.96 -7.19 -6.91
CA HIS A 225 4.53 -8.17 -5.97
C HIS A 225 5.03 -9.45 -6.65
N ILE A 226 4.32 -9.98 -7.65
CA ILE A 226 4.78 -11.16 -8.41
C ILE A 226 6.05 -10.84 -9.22
N LYS A 227 6.14 -9.67 -9.84
CA LYS A 227 7.34 -9.26 -10.60
C LYS A 227 8.54 -9.16 -9.67
N MET A 228 8.37 -8.55 -8.50
CA MET A 228 9.43 -8.39 -7.51
C MET A 228 9.84 -9.71 -6.86
N GLU A 229 8.89 -10.61 -6.56
CA GLU A 229 9.22 -11.97 -6.11
C GLU A 229 10.13 -12.68 -7.12
N ARG A 230 9.78 -12.64 -8.41
CA ARG A 230 10.60 -13.23 -9.49
C ARG A 230 11.95 -12.54 -9.62
N PHE A 231 11.99 -11.22 -9.49
CA PHE A 231 13.21 -10.44 -9.53
C PHE A 231 14.17 -10.85 -8.41
N PHE A 232 13.71 -10.90 -7.16
CA PHE A 232 14.55 -11.31 -6.04
C PHE A 232 14.93 -12.80 -6.09
N ALA A 233 14.06 -13.67 -6.63
CA ALA A 233 14.43 -15.06 -6.91
C ALA A 233 15.58 -15.15 -7.93
N TRP A 234 15.52 -14.36 -9.00
CA TRP A 234 16.60 -14.23 -9.97
C TRP A 234 17.86 -13.65 -9.32
N ALA A 235 17.75 -12.57 -8.56
CA ALA A 235 18.87 -11.92 -7.88
C ALA A 235 19.59 -12.90 -6.92
N GLY A 236 18.82 -13.69 -6.15
CA GLY A 236 19.36 -14.74 -5.28
C GLY A 236 20.18 -15.76 -6.07
N SER A 237 19.66 -16.22 -7.21
CA SER A 237 20.41 -17.16 -8.08
C SER A 237 21.69 -16.57 -8.67
N GLN A 238 21.71 -15.25 -8.96
CA GLN A 238 22.92 -14.57 -9.41
C GLN A 238 23.93 -14.44 -8.27
N LEU A 239 23.49 -14.06 -7.08
CA LEU A 239 24.34 -13.99 -5.89
C LEU A 239 24.96 -15.35 -5.55
N ASP A 240 24.23 -16.45 -5.73
CA ASP A 240 24.76 -17.80 -5.58
C ASP A 240 25.87 -18.11 -6.61
N ALA A 241 25.70 -17.65 -7.85
CA ALA A 241 26.59 -17.99 -8.96
C ALA A 241 27.86 -17.13 -9.00
N CYS A 242 27.74 -15.82 -8.78
CA CYS A 242 28.85 -14.86 -8.96
C CYS A 242 29.20 -14.05 -7.71
N GLY A 243 28.45 -14.21 -6.61
CA GLY A 243 28.65 -13.44 -5.37
C GLY A 243 28.16 -11.99 -5.48
N GLN A 244 28.54 -11.17 -4.49
CA GLN A 244 28.13 -9.77 -4.37
C GLN A 244 29.00 -8.85 -5.25
N CYS A 245 28.81 -8.86 -6.56
CA CYS A 245 29.47 -7.91 -7.45
C CYS A 245 28.72 -6.57 -7.54
N ALA A 246 29.46 -5.47 -7.76
CA ALA A 246 28.89 -4.12 -7.76
C ALA A 246 27.75 -3.94 -8.77
N GLU A 247 27.87 -4.50 -9.97
CA GLU A 247 26.84 -4.42 -11.02
C GLU A 247 25.51 -5.08 -10.61
N LEU A 248 25.59 -6.22 -9.91
CA LEU A 248 24.41 -6.91 -9.41
C LEU A 248 23.76 -6.14 -8.26
N LEU A 249 24.57 -5.65 -7.32
CA LEU A 249 24.07 -4.85 -6.20
C LEU A 249 23.43 -3.54 -6.67
N GLU A 250 24.01 -2.88 -7.67
CA GLU A 250 23.43 -1.69 -8.29
C GLU A 250 22.06 -2.00 -8.88
N ARG A 251 21.96 -3.12 -9.61
CA ARG A 251 20.69 -3.52 -10.23
C ARG A 251 19.63 -3.87 -9.20
N ILE A 252 19.99 -4.58 -8.13
CA ILE A 252 19.06 -4.89 -7.03
C ILE A 252 18.55 -3.59 -6.40
N ALA A 253 19.46 -2.70 -5.99
CA ALA A 253 19.11 -1.43 -5.38
C ALA A 253 18.24 -0.56 -6.30
N ARG A 254 18.59 -0.45 -7.57
CA ARG A 254 17.84 0.36 -8.54
C ARG A 254 16.41 -0.13 -8.73
N GLU A 255 16.21 -1.43 -8.96
CA GLU A 255 14.86 -1.98 -9.20
C GLU A 255 13.99 -1.88 -7.95
N GLU A 256 14.56 -2.06 -6.76
CA GLU A 256 13.85 -1.89 -5.48
C GLU A 256 13.42 -0.43 -5.25
N LEU A 257 14.29 0.54 -5.53
CA LEU A 257 13.96 1.96 -5.43
C LEU A 257 12.90 2.40 -6.45
N ILE A 258 12.95 1.87 -7.67
CA ILE A 258 11.93 2.11 -8.71
C ILE A 258 10.59 1.57 -8.25
N GLU A 259 10.56 0.34 -7.73
CA GLU A 259 9.33 -0.28 -7.26
C GLU A 259 8.71 0.49 -6.09
N ASN A 260 9.53 0.89 -5.12
CA ASN A 260 9.07 1.69 -4.00
C ASN A 260 8.46 3.03 -4.46
N GLY A 261 9.07 3.69 -5.45
CA GLY A 261 8.50 4.88 -6.10
C GLY A 261 7.16 4.59 -6.81
N ASN A 262 7.05 3.46 -7.52
CA ASN A 262 5.79 3.05 -8.15
C ASN A 262 4.70 2.81 -7.11
N TRP A 263 4.99 2.10 -6.02
CA TRP A 263 4.01 1.86 -4.96
C TRP A 263 3.53 3.14 -4.30
N TYR A 264 4.44 4.10 -4.13
CA TYR A 264 4.08 5.41 -3.64
C TYR A 264 3.06 6.11 -4.57
N SER A 265 3.27 6.05 -5.89
CA SER A 265 2.29 6.58 -6.86
C SER A 265 0.91 5.91 -6.73
N TYR A 266 0.85 4.61 -6.40
CA TYR A 266 -0.43 3.91 -6.23
C TYR A 266 -1.19 4.37 -4.99
N GLN A 267 -0.48 4.74 -3.93
CA GLN A 267 -1.10 5.26 -2.72
C GLN A 267 -1.69 6.65 -2.94
N LEU A 268 -1.01 7.49 -3.73
CA LEU A 268 -1.54 8.79 -4.14
C LEU A 268 -2.79 8.64 -5.01
N GLU A 269 -2.76 7.77 -6.02
CA GLU A 269 -3.90 7.50 -6.90
C GLU A 269 -5.10 6.87 -6.16
N GLY A 270 -4.81 6.02 -5.17
CA GLY A 270 -5.82 5.31 -4.38
C GLY A 270 -6.44 6.11 -3.24
N ALA A 271 -5.91 7.30 -2.92
CA ALA A 271 -6.47 8.14 -1.88
C ALA A 271 -7.88 8.62 -2.29
N PRO A 272 -8.90 8.49 -1.41
CA PRO A 272 -10.22 8.99 -1.73
C PRO A 272 -10.14 10.52 -1.91
N ASP A 273 -10.45 10.99 -3.12
CA ASP A 273 -10.63 12.42 -3.38
C ASP A 273 -11.62 12.98 -2.34
N PRO A 274 -11.24 13.99 -1.54
CA PRO A 274 -12.18 14.74 -0.72
C PRO A 274 -12.98 15.68 -1.63
N VAL A 275 -13.73 15.12 -2.57
CA VAL A 275 -14.73 15.84 -3.35
C VAL A 275 -16.07 15.18 -3.08
N LEU A 276 -16.66 15.56 -1.95
CA LEU A 276 -18.09 15.58 -1.67
C LEU A 276 -18.39 16.80 -0.79
#